data_AF-A0A3L7SUJ6-F1
#
_entry.id   AF-A0A3L7SUJ6-F1
#
_cell.length_a   1.000
_cell.length_b   1.000
_cell.length_c   1.000
_cell.angle_alpha   90.00
_cell.angle_beta   90.00
_cell.angle_gamma   90.00
#
_symmetry.space_group_name_H-M   'P 1'
#
loop_
_entity.id
_entity.type
_entity.pdbx_description
1 polymer ?
#
loop_
_entity_poly.entity_id
_entity_poly.type
_entity_poly.pdbx_seq_one_letter_code
_entity_poly.pdbx_strand_id
1 'polypeptide(L)'
;TNGQAFYEKASLLTCPAAKLPVPTVRKASPFFSLAMNSKLIRNGEPSKLSAIQMASQTVVFTEAGMPDELKFHPNQSAYNGQPHAFANRFSARHSGSGNLVFADGHAENLRGNQVIDTATGSPNLGKAFLPQTRVVWTLDPLDNPN
;
A
#
# COMPACT_ATOMS: atom_id res chain seq x y z
N THR A 1 -1.68 -9.21 27.94
CA THR A 1 -0.87 -8.94 26.73
C THR A 1 -0.66 -7.44 26.62
N ASN A 2 0.59 -6.99 26.55
CA ASN A 2 0.95 -5.57 26.68
C ASN A 2 0.82 -4.83 25.33
N GLY A 3 -0.41 -4.65 24.87
CA GLY A 3 -0.70 -3.98 23.59
C GLY A 3 -0.17 -2.55 23.53
N GLN A 4 0.05 -1.88 24.66
CA GLN A 4 0.64 -0.54 24.71
C GLN A 4 2.10 -0.50 24.24
N ALA A 5 2.92 -1.49 24.64
CA ALA A 5 4.33 -1.58 24.24
C ALA A 5 4.50 -1.84 22.73
N PHE A 6 3.51 -2.50 22.10
CA PHE A 6 3.48 -2.65 20.64
C PHE A 6 3.34 -1.31 19.92
N TYR A 7 2.71 -0.29 20.52
CA TYR A 7 2.54 1.03 19.91
C TYR A 7 3.63 2.04 20.28
N GLU A 8 4.65 1.64 21.04
CA GLU A 8 5.81 2.49 21.25
C GLU A 8 6.50 2.73 19.91
N LYS A 9 6.85 3.99 19.62
CA LYS A 9 7.45 4.40 18.35
C LYS A 9 8.74 3.63 18.01
N ALA A 10 9.43 3.12 19.04
CA ALA A 10 10.62 2.29 18.91
C ALA A 10 10.31 0.82 18.51
N SER A 11 9.08 0.35 18.73
CA SER A 11 8.65 -1.04 18.54
C SER A 11 7.92 -1.28 17.22
N LEU A 12 7.55 -0.21 16.50
CA LEU A 12 6.81 -0.30 15.25
C LEU A 12 7.71 -0.01 14.06
N LEU A 13 7.72 -0.93 13.09
CA LEU A 13 8.15 -0.69 11.71
C LEU A 13 7.17 0.27 11.02
N THR A 14 7.10 1.50 11.52
CA THR A 14 6.23 2.56 11.02
C THR A 14 7.05 3.63 10.33
N CYS A 15 6.46 4.21 9.29
CA CYS A 15 7.02 5.35 8.61
C CYS A 15 6.95 6.56 9.57
N PRO A 16 8.08 7.22 9.91
CA PRO A 16 8.08 8.33 10.87
C PRO A 16 7.20 9.52 10.48
N ALA A 17 6.90 9.66 9.18
CA ALA A 17 6.03 10.70 8.63
C ALA A 17 4.54 10.31 8.64
N ALA A 18 4.20 9.07 8.99
CA ALA A 18 2.81 8.63 9.08
C ALA A 18 2.06 9.37 10.19
N LYS A 19 0.82 9.75 9.94
CA LYS A 19 -0.07 10.27 10.99
C LYS A 19 -0.66 9.12 11.79
N LEU A 20 0.16 8.51 12.65
CA LEU A 20 -0.32 7.49 13.57
C LEU A 20 -1.33 8.12 14.55
N PRO A 21 -2.48 7.47 14.81
CA PRO A 21 -3.41 7.94 15.81
C PRO A 21 -2.75 8.06 17.17
N VAL A 22 -3.20 9.06 17.95
CA VAL A 22 -2.68 9.24 19.31
C VAL A 22 -2.91 7.98 20.16
N PRO A 23 -2.00 7.64 21.10
CA PRO A 23 -2.05 6.39 21.87
C PRO A 23 -3.36 6.14 22.65
N THR A 24 -4.17 7.19 22.85
CA THR A 24 -5.48 7.11 23.52
C THR A 24 -6.58 6.53 22.62
N VAL A 25 -6.39 6.47 21.31
CA VAL A 25 -7.30 5.80 20.38
C VAL A 25 -7.08 4.29 20.45
N ARG A 26 -7.75 3.63 21.41
CA ARG A 26 -7.84 2.16 21.44
C ARG A 26 -8.68 1.68 20.27
N LYS A 27 -8.05 1.25 19.18
CA LYS A 27 -8.71 0.42 18.17
C LYS A 27 -8.50 -1.06 18.49
N ALA A 28 -9.47 -1.88 18.08
CA ALA A 28 -9.41 -3.34 18.21
C ALA A 28 -8.23 -3.98 17.46
N SER A 29 -7.60 -3.23 16.54
CA SER A 29 -6.49 -3.70 15.72
C SER A 29 -5.40 -2.63 15.56
N PRO A 30 -4.13 -3.04 15.43
CA PRO A 30 -3.03 -2.13 15.18
C PRO A 30 -3.13 -1.45 13.81
N PHE A 31 -2.51 -0.28 13.72
CA PHE A 31 -2.39 0.46 12.48
C PHE A 31 -1.05 0.23 11.81
N PHE A 32 -1.07 0.18 10.49
CA PHE A 32 0.08 -0.10 9.65
C PHE A 32 0.23 1.01 8.60
N SER A 33 1.35 1.73 8.67
CA SER A 33 1.76 2.68 7.64
C SER A 33 2.45 2.02 6.44
N LEU A 34 2.88 0.76 6.61
CA LEU A 34 3.45 -0.12 5.61
C LEU A 34 2.57 -1.38 5.60
N ALA A 35 2.00 -1.70 4.45
CA ALA A 35 1.03 -2.78 4.33
C ALA A 35 1.50 -3.81 3.30
N MET A 36 1.15 -5.07 3.55
CA MET A 36 1.31 -6.15 2.58
C MET A 36 0.42 -5.89 1.37
N ASN A 37 0.89 -6.27 0.18
CA ASN A 37 0.07 -6.17 -1.02
C ASN A 37 -1.12 -7.14 -0.93
N SER A 38 -2.34 -6.59 -0.79
CA SER A 38 -3.57 -7.37 -0.69
C SER A 38 -3.90 -8.18 -1.95
N LYS A 39 -3.32 -7.83 -3.11
CA LYS A 39 -3.55 -8.51 -4.39
C LYS A 39 -2.70 -9.77 -4.57
N LEU A 40 -1.80 -10.05 -3.61
CA LEU A 40 -1.07 -11.32 -3.49
C LEU A 40 -1.76 -12.31 -2.54
N ILE A 41 -2.94 -11.98 -2.02
CA ILE A 41 -3.77 -12.89 -1.21
C ILE A 41 -4.94 -13.35 -2.09
N ARG A 42 -5.09 -14.66 -2.30
CA ARG A 42 -6.20 -15.24 -3.08
C ARG A 42 -7.01 -16.18 -2.21
N ASN A 43 -8.33 -15.98 -2.17
CA ASN A 43 -9.25 -16.80 -1.38
C ASN A 43 -8.88 -16.91 0.12
N GLY A 44 -8.28 -15.85 0.67
CA GLY A 44 -7.81 -15.82 2.06
C GLY A 44 -6.41 -16.43 2.27
N GLU A 45 -5.81 -17.03 1.25
CA GLU A 45 -4.51 -17.68 1.34
C GLU A 45 -3.40 -16.83 0.69
N PRO A 46 -2.21 -16.74 1.29
CA PRO A 46 -1.04 -16.12 0.67
C PRO A 46 -0.64 -16.85 -0.61
N SER A 47 -0.41 -16.09 -1.68
CA SER A 47 0.10 -16.66 -2.93
C SER A 47 1.56 -17.10 -2.80
N LYS A 48 1.95 -18.13 -3.54
CA LYS A 48 3.36 -18.52 -3.64
C LYS A 48 4.15 -17.45 -4.37
N LEU A 49 5.25 -16.97 -3.78
CA LEU A 49 6.14 -15.99 -4.40
C LEU A 49 6.70 -16.49 -5.75
N SER A 50 6.90 -17.80 -5.90
CA SER A 50 7.35 -18.42 -7.15
C SER A 50 6.36 -18.28 -8.32
N ALA A 51 5.12 -17.84 -8.07
CA ALA A 51 4.11 -17.62 -9.10
C ALA A 51 4.15 -16.18 -9.67
N ILE A 52 5.01 -15.30 -9.14
CA ILE A 52 5.18 -13.93 -9.63
C ILE A 52 5.94 -13.95 -10.96
N GLN A 53 5.34 -13.37 -12.00
CA GLN A 53 5.94 -13.34 -13.34
C GLN A 53 6.96 -12.22 -13.55
N MET A 54 6.80 -11.07 -12.87
CA MET A 54 7.67 -9.89 -13.01
C MET A 54 8.17 -9.40 -11.66
N ALA A 55 9.11 -10.13 -11.04
CA ALA A 55 9.53 -9.90 -9.66
C ALA A 55 10.03 -8.46 -9.38
N SER A 56 10.76 -7.86 -10.32
CA SER A 56 11.26 -6.48 -10.20
C SER A 56 10.21 -5.39 -10.42
N GLN A 57 8.94 -5.76 -10.67
CA GLN A 57 7.83 -4.82 -10.83
C GLN A 57 6.65 -5.15 -9.93
N THR A 58 6.58 -6.39 -9.40
CA THR A 58 5.52 -6.80 -8.48
C THR A 58 5.78 -6.29 -7.08
N VAL A 59 4.85 -5.49 -6.57
CA VAL A 59 4.88 -4.92 -5.22
C VAL A 59 4.52 -5.99 -4.19
N VAL A 60 5.33 -6.12 -3.13
CA VAL A 60 5.06 -6.98 -1.97
C VAL A 60 4.67 -6.19 -0.72
N PHE A 61 5.23 -4.98 -0.55
CA PHE A 61 4.82 -4.03 0.47
C PHE A 61 4.65 -2.63 -0.11
N THR A 62 3.66 -1.90 0.40
CA THR A 62 3.34 -0.54 -0.01
C THR A 62 3.24 0.37 1.20
N GLU A 63 3.67 1.63 1.06
CA GLU A 63 3.22 2.67 1.98
C GLU A 63 1.71 2.85 1.88
N ALA A 64 1.02 2.60 2.98
CA ALA A 64 -0.43 2.61 3.07
C ALA A 64 -0.91 3.81 3.88
N GLY A 65 -1.97 4.44 3.40
CA GLY A 65 -2.55 5.62 4.03
C GLY A 65 -3.10 5.33 5.43
N MET A 66 -2.86 6.27 6.33
CA MET A 66 -3.44 6.27 7.67
C MET A 66 -4.80 6.97 7.68
N PRO A 67 -5.68 6.68 8.65
CA PRO A 67 -6.86 7.51 8.88
C PRO A 67 -6.46 8.99 8.94
N ASP A 68 -7.30 9.86 8.38
CA ASP A 68 -7.15 11.32 8.40
C ASP A 68 -5.96 11.90 7.60
N GLU A 69 -5.20 11.05 6.89
CA GLU A 69 -4.26 11.52 5.87
C GLU A 69 -4.98 11.95 4.59
N LEU A 70 -4.44 12.98 3.95
CA LEU A 70 -4.90 13.41 2.64
C LEU A 70 -4.56 12.34 1.60
N LYS A 71 -5.56 12.00 0.80
CA LYS A 71 -5.36 11.15 -0.38
C LYS A 71 -4.52 11.90 -1.40
N PHE A 72 -3.69 11.18 -2.15
CA PHE A 72 -3.02 11.76 -3.31
C PHE A 72 -4.02 12.13 -4.42
N HIS A 73 -5.07 11.32 -4.60
CA HIS A 73 -6.16 11.59 -5.52
C HIS A 73 -7.52 11.35 -4.86
N PRO A 74 -8.55 12.20 -5.06
CA PRO A 74 -9.84 12.09 -4.36
C PRO A 74 -10.54 10.74 -4.54
N ASN A 75 -10.41 10.11 -5.71
CA ASN A 75 -11.03 8.82 -6.04
C ASN A 75 -10.36 7.60 -5.40
N GLN A 76 -9.25 7.77 -4.66
CA GLN A 76 -8.68 6.69 -3.86
C GLN A 76 -9.68 6.20 -2.80
N SER A 77 -9.53 4.95 -2.35
CA SER A 77 -10.30 4.45 -1.22
C SER A 77 -9.96 5.22 0.06
N ALA A 78 -10.90 5.31 1.00
CA ALA A 78 -10.65 5.91 2.31
C ALA A 78 -9.53 5.16 3.03
N TYR A 79 -8.53 5.88 3.52
CA TYR A 79 -7.41 5.28 4.25
C TYR A 79 -7.84 4.75 5.63
N ASN A 80 -7.30 3.60 6.03
CA ASN A 80 -7.70 2.91 7.25
C ASN A 80 -6.55 2.27 8.04
N GLY A 81 -5.30 2.35 7.54
CA GLY A 81 -4.12 1.77 8.18
C GLY A 81 -4.23 0.26 8.43
N GLN A 82 -4.92 -0.49 7.57
CA GLN A 82 -4.94 -1.95 7.63
C GLN A 82 -3.57 -2.55 7.29
N PRO A 83 -3.26 -3.78 7.78
CA PRO A 83 -2.01 -4.46 7.48
C PRO A 83 -1.85 -4.87 6.01
N HIS A 84 -2.91 -4.73 5.21
CA HIS A 84 -2.91 -5.02 3.79
C HIS A 84 -3.53 -3.86 3.00
N ALA A 85 -2.96 -3.59 1.83
CA ALA A 85 -3.42 -2.55 0.91
C ALA A 85 -2.95 -2.85 -0.51
N PHE A 86 -3.44 -2.08 -1.47
CA PHE A 86 -2.88 -1.98 -2.81
C PHE A 86 -2.99 -0.53 -3.30
N ALA A 87 -2.69 -0.26 -4.57
CA ALA A 87 -2.61 1.07 -5.17
C ALA A 87 -3.67 2.08 -4.70
N ASN A 88 -4.94 1.65 -4.62
CA ASN A 88 -6.05 2.55 -4.26
C ASN A 88 -5.99 3.10 -2.82
N ARG A 89 -5.06 2.61 -2.00
CA ARG A 89 -4.75 3.08 -0.64
C ARG A 89 -3.27 3.49 -0.47
N PHE A 90 -2.52 3.58 -1.56
CA PHE A 90 -1.13 4.07 -1.55
C PHE A 90 -1.07 5.49 -0.99
N SER A 91 -0.16 5.72 -0.04
CA SER A 91 0.10 7.04 0.54
C SER A 91 1.29 7.69 -0.14
N ALA A 92 1.07 8.86 -0.74
CA ALA A 92 2.12 9.68 -1.34
C ALA A 92 2.60 10.78 -0.37
N ARG A 93 2.81 10.42 0.90
CA ARG A 93 3.03 11.36 2.01
C ARG A 93 4.39 12.07 1.98
N HIS A 94 5.37 11.56 1.24
CA HIS A 94 6.69 12.16 1.11
C HIS A 94 6.70 13.16 -0.04
N SER A 95 6.03 14.31 0.16
CA SER A 95 5.94 15.36 -0.87
C SER A 95 5.39 14.86 -2.22
N GLY A 96 4.35 14.02 -2.18
CA GLY A 96 3.72 13.45 -3.37
C GLY A 96 4.37 12.15 -3.87
N SER A 97 5.25 11.53 -3.09
CA SER A 97 5.76 10.17 -3.31
C SER A 97 5.62 9.27 -2.08
N GLY A 98 5.80 7.98 -2.30
CA GLY A 98 5.72 6.93 -1.29
C GLY A 98 6.67 5.78 -1.64
N ASN A 99 7.03 4.98 -0.64
CA ASN A 99 7.93 3.84 -0.84
C ASN A 99 7.14 2.57 -1.20
N LEU A 100 7.65 1.82 -2.16
CA LEU A 100 7.21 0.47 -2.52
C LEU A 100 8.38 -0.50 -2.35
N VAL A 101 8.08 -1.73 -1.93
CA VAL A 101 9.04 -2.85 -1.91
C VAL A 101 8.58 -3.88 -2.92
N PHE A 102 9.50 -4.34 -3.75
CA PHE A 102 9.25 -5.27 -4.85
C PHE A 102 9.69 -6.68 -4.52
N ALA A 103 9.20 -7.66 -5.29
CA ALA A 103 9.36 -9.08 -4.98
C ALA A 103 10.79 -9.60 -5.16
N ASP A 104 11.65 -8.91 -5.90
CA ASP A 104 13.09 -9.17 -5.97
C ASP A 104 13.87 -8.56 -4.76
N GLY A 105 13.17 -7.90 -3.84
CA GLY A 105 13.71 -7.36 -2.60
C GLY A 105 14.17 -5.90 -2.67
N HIS A 106 14.13 -5.26 -3.84
CA HIS A 106 14.47 -3.83 -3.89
C HIS A 106 13.31 -2.95 -3.39
N ALA A 107 13.64 -1.70 -3.05
CA ALA A 107 12.66 -0.69 -2.71
C ALA A 107 12.83 0.54 -3.61
N GLU A 108 11.73 1.15 -4.00
CA GLU A 108 11.71 2.37 -4.82
C GLU A 108 10.78 3.42 -4.20
N ASN A 109 11.19 4.69 -4.26
CA ASN A 109 10.33 5.81 -3.95
C ASN A 109 9.67 6.32 -5.23
N LEU A 110 8.35 6.17 -5.34
CA LEU A 110 7.59 6.53 -6.54
C LEU A 110 6.61 7.65 -6.27
N ARG A 111 6.44 8.55 -7.25
CA ARG A 111 5.41 9.59 -7.22
C ARG A 111 4.03 8.94 -7.27
N GLY A 112 3.03 9.57 -6.65
CA GLY A 112 1.66 9.06 -6.65
C GLY A 112 1.13 8.78 -8.06
N ASN A 113 1.39 9.67 -9.02
CA ASN A 113 0.97 9.51 -10.42
C ASN A 113 1.75 8.45 -11.22
N GLN A 114 2.76 7.80 -10.62
CA GLN A 114 3.43 6.62 -11.19
C GLN A 114 2.86 5.31 -10.62
N VAL A 115 2.09 5.38 -9.53
CA VAL A 115 1.56 4.23 -8.79
C VAL A 115 0.05 4.09 -8.98
N ILE A 116 -0.66 5.23 -9.00
CA ILE A 116 -2.10 5.30 -9.22
C ILE A 116 -2.43 6.02 -10.52
N ASP A 117 -3.49 5.57 -11.18
CA ASP A 117 -4.02 6.22 -12.37
C ASP A 117 -4.71 7.52 -11.98
N THR A 118 -4.20 8.63 -12.49
CA THR A 118 -4.75 9.98 -12.30
C THR A 118 -5.25 10.62 -13.60
N ALA A 119 -5.33 9.85 -14.68
CA ALA A 119 -5.76 10.38 -15.97
C ALA A 119 -7.25 10.70 -15.94
N THR A 120 -7.61 11.95 -16.25
CA THR A 120 -9.01 12.38 -16.33
C THR A 120 -9.75 11.52 -17.35
N GLY A 121 -10.91 10.96 -16.94
CA GLY A 121 -11.71 10.07 -17.78
C GLY A 121 -11.31 8.60 -17.73
N SER A 122 -10.24 8.23 -17.01
CA SER A 122 -9.89 6.81 -16.81
C SER A 122 -10.97 6.08 -15.99
N PRO A 123 -11.37 4.85 -16.38
CA PRO A 123 -12.23 4.01 -15.54
C PRO A 123 -11.55 3.56 -14.24
N ASN A 124 -10.21 3.67 -14.15
CA ASN A 124 -9.41 3.28 -13.00
C ASN A 124 -8.92 4.47 -12.17
N LEU A 125 -9.48 5.66 -12.41
CA LEU A 125 -9.10 6.89 -11.72
C LEU A 125 -9.04 6.72 -10.19
N GLY A 126 -7.88 6.95 -9.58
CA GLY A 126 -7.60 6.76 -8.16
C GLY A 126 -7.30 5.31 -7.75
N LYS A 127 -7.09 4.40 -8.70
CA LYS A 127 -6.75 2.99 -8.47
C LYS A 127 -5.45 2.60 -9.21
N ALA A 128 -5.14 1.31 -9.30
CA ALA A 128 -3.96 0.84 -10.04
C ALA A 128 -4.14 1.04 -11.55
N PHE A 129 -3.04 1.24 -12.28
CA PHE A 129 -3.05 1.23 -13.74
C PHE A 129 -3.52 -0.12 -14.30
N LEU A 130 -4.29 -0.07 -15.39
CA LEU A 130 -4.66 -1.23 -16.19
C LEU A 130 -4.55 -0.83 -17.68
N PRO A 131 -3.67 -1.44 -18.49
CA PRO A 131 -2.74 -2.52 -18.14
C PRO A 131 -1.67 -2.09 -17.12
N GLN A 132 -1.17 -3.06 -16.34
CA GLN A 132 -0.08 -2.85 -15.39
C GLN A 132 1.25 -2.84 -16.15
N THR A 133 2.03 -1.76 -16.04
CA THR A 133 3.25 -1.57 -16.82
C THR A 133 4.49 -1.41 -15.94
N ARG A 134 4.59 -0.32 -15.17
CA ARG A 134 5.73 -0.06 -14.28
C ARG A 134 5.57 -0.75 -12.93
N VAL A 135 4.37 -0.69 -12.38
CA VAL A 135 4.02 -1.18 -11.04
C VAL A 135 2.96 -2.26 -11.19
N VAL A 136 3.30 -3.47 -10.77
CA VAL A 136 2.44 -4.66 -10.85
C VAL A 136 1.98 -5.02 -9.44
N TRP A 137 0.69 -5.27 -9.28
CA TRP A 137 0.07 -5.63 -8.00
C TRP A 137 -0.30 -7.11 -7.94
N THR A 138 -0.43 -7.79 -9.07
CA THR A 138 -0.86 -9.18 -9.18
C THR A 138 0.31 -10.13 -9.47
N LEU A 139 0.05 -11.44 -9.43
CA LEU A 139 1.03 -12.47 -9.81
C LEU A 139 1.34 -12.42 -11.31
N ASP A 140 0.28 -12.33 -12.11
CA ASP A 140 0.32 -12.12 -13.56
C ASP A 140 0.00 -10.65 -13.85
N PRO A 141 0.85 -9.90 -14.57
CA PRO A 141 0.59 -8.49 -14.90
C PRO A 141 -0.65 -8.25 -15.77
N LEU A 142 -1.16 -9.29 -16.45
CA LEU A 142 -2.38 -9.22 -17.25
C LEU A 142 -3.65 -9.34 -16.40
N ASP A 143 -3.55 -9.81 -15.15
CA ASP A 143 -4.69 -9.84 -14.24
C ASP A 143 -5.13 -8.42 -13.87
N ASN A 144 -6.44 -8.23 -13.69
CA ASN A 144 -6.99 -6.95 -13.26
C ASN A 144 -6.76 -6.74 -11.75
N PRO A 145 -6.02 -5.68 -11.33
CA PRO A 145 -5.79 -5.39 -9.92
C PRO A 145 -6.95 -4.65 -9.24
N ASN A 146 -7.97 -4.16 -9.95
CA ASN A 146 -8.97 -3.20 -9.43
C ASN A 146 -10.31 -3.80 -9.01
#